data_AF-A0A6I3ESW7-F1
#
_entry.id   AF-A0A6I3ESW7-F1
#
_cell.length_a   1.000
_cell.length_b   1.000
_cell.length_c   1.000
_cell.angle_alpha   90.00
_cell.angle_beta   90.00
_cell.angle_gamma   90.00
#
_symmetry.space_group_name_H-M   'P 1'
#
loop_
_entity.id
_entity.type
_entity.pdbx_description
1 polymer ?
#
loop_
_entity_poly.entity_id
_entity_poly.type
_entity_poly.pdbx_seq_one_letter_code
_entity_poly.pdbx_strand_id
1 'polypeptide(L)'
;MNDSRVGLAKGCRNALGIPMTVVTRDLRANATVADMGEVTWSVDVAVDAGWYALKGALADQPCPAESSTNIVIDGQTALVGRTSPGRDILPQVPLDADTGVSRRHAQLVVDGDRLTVVDLSSTNGTYVVAPDEEPADATPSLVAGVPRELHDGDTVYVGAWSRLTVRRSPAGH
;
A
#
# COMPACT_ATOMS: atom_id res chain seq x y z
N MET A 1 84.21 24.42 10.20
CA MET A 1 84.86 23.11 10.47
C MET A 1 84.01 22.41 11.53
N ASN A 2 83.44 21.22 11.40
CA ASN A 2 83.66 20.03 10.57
C ASN A 2 82.29 19.28 10.51
N ASP A 3 81.85 18.79 9.33
CA ASP A 3 81.70 17.36 8.93
C ASP A 3 81.02 16.42 9.96
N SER A 4 80.14 15.45 9.67
CA SER A 4 79.43 14.93 8.49
C SER A 4 78.53 13.75 8.93
N ARG A 5 77.42 13.53 8.21
CA ARG A 5 76.74 12.26 7.81
C ARG A 5 76.24 11.16 8.80
N VAL A 6 74.92 10.91 8.69
CA VAL A 6 74.15 9.65 8.42
C VAL A 6 74.24 8.43 9.37
N GLY A 7 73.07 7.92 9.81
CA GLY A 7 72.94 6.53 10.29
C GLY A 7 71.65 6.13 11.04
N LEU A 8 70.57 5.87 10.29
CA LEU A 8 69.58 4.78 10.42
C LEU A 8 69.17 4.16 11.80
N ALA A 9 67.88 4.34 12.12
CA ALA A 9 66.88 3.43 12.75
C ALA A 9 67.23 2.43 13.89
N LYS A 10 66.42 2.50 14.96
CA LYS A 10 65.86 1.39 15.78
C LYS A 10 64.72 2.01 16.61
N GLY A 11 63.46 1.57 16.61
CA GLY A 11 62.90 0.26 16.35
C GLY A 11 62.17 -0.25 17.60
N CYS A 12 61.13 0.46 18.06
CA CYS A 12 60.25 0.00 19.14
C CYS A 12 59.07 -0.76 18.51
N ARG A 13 59.00 -2.07 18.73
CA ARG A 13 57.96 -2.98 18.23
C ARG A 13 56.90 -3.21 19.32
N ASN A 14 55.64 -3.08 18.95
CA ASN A 14 54.52 -3.74 19.64
C ASN A 14 54.07 -4.95 18.82
N ALA A 15 53.70 -6.03 19.52
CA ALA A 15 53.13 -7.23 18.92
C ALA A 15 51.71 -6.93 18.38
N LEU A 16 51.47 -7.27 17.11
CA LEU A 16 50.17 -7.18 16.41
C LEU A 16 49.72 -5.76 16.02
N GLY A 17 50.61 -4.99 15.38
CA GLY A 17 50.33 -3.66 14.84
C GLY A 17 49.15 -3.57 13.88
N ILE A 18 47.99 -3.15 14.39
CA ILE A 18 46.85 -2.67 13.62
C ILE A 18 46.47 -1.29 14.19
N PRO A 19 46.39 -0.21 13.37
CA PRO A 19 46.03 1.10 13.87
C PRO A 19 44.57 1.15 14.32
N MET A 20 44.31 1.73 15.51
CA MET A 20 42.98 2.17 15.93
C MET A 20 42.53 3.30 15.00
N THR A 21 41.79 2.97 13.94
CA THR A 21 41.04 3.97 13.18
C THR A 21 39.88 4.44 14.04
N VAL A 22 39.95 5.68 14.51
CA VAL A 22 38.78 6.43 14.99
C VAL A 22 37.82 6.53 13.81
N VAL A 23 36.78 5.70 13.80
CA VAL A 23 35.68 5.82 12.85
C VAL A 23 34.76 6.92 13.39
N THR A 24 35.06 8.18 13.06
CA THR A 24 34.02 9.20 13.02
C THR A 24 33.03 8.76 11.96
N ARG A 25 31.94 8.09 12.37
CA ARG A 25 30.77 7.91 11.50
C ARG A 25 30.18 9.30 11.32
N ASP A 26 30.53 9.91 10.21
CA ASP A 26 29.78 10.99 9.59
C ASP A 26 28.32 10.53 9.48
N LEU A 27 27.47 10.93 10.42
CA LEU A 27 26.02 10.83 10.28
C LEU A 27 25.55 11.99 9.40
N ARG A 28 26.06 11.99 8.18
CA ARG A 28 25.43 12.65 7.03
C ARG A 28 25.19 11.56 6.01
N ALA A 29 24.25 10.69 6.34
CA ALA A 29 23.47 10.08 5.28
C ALA A 29 22.78 11.26 4.58
N ASN A 30 23.38 11.70 3.48
CA ASN A 30 22.67 12.39 2.43
C ASN A 30 21.50 11.47 2.06
N ALA A 31 20.36 11.67 2.70
CA ALA A 31 19.09 11.38 2.05
C ALA A 31 19.11 12.30 0.83
N THR A 32 19.57 11.77 -0.30
CA THR A 32 19.15 12.25 -1.59
C THR A 32 17.64 12.23 -1.51
N VAL A 33 17.05 13.41 -1.31
CA VAL A 33 15.63 13.65 -1.51
C VAL A 33 15.46 13.41 -3.00
N ALA A 34 15.27 12.14 -3.35
CA ALA A 34 14.89 11.73 -4.68
C ALA A 34 13.52 12.35 -4.85
N ASP A 35 13.48 13.43 -5.62
CA ASP A 35 12.35 13.98 -6.34
C ASP A 35 11.03 13.26 -5.99
N MET A 36 10.38 13.70 -4.89
CA MET A 36 9.04 13.23 -4.59
C MET A 36 8.12 13.91 -5.59
N GLY A 37 8.01 13.33 -6.79
CA GLY A 37 6.75 13.36 -7.50
C GLY A 37 5.74 12.72 -6.57
N GLU A 38 5.15 13.53 -5.69
CA GLU A 38 4.14 13.13 -4.73
C GLU A 38 3.08 12.39 -5.55
N VAL A 39 2.84 11.12 -5.30
CA VAL A 39 1.88 10.33 -6.07
C VAL A 39 0.56 10.41 -5.32
N THR A 40 -0.51 10.74 -6.02
CA THR A 40 -1.85 10.69 -5.45
C THR A 40 -2.54 9.43 -5.94
N TRP A 41 -2.93 8.59 -4.99
CA TRP A 41 -3.79 7.44 -5.26
C TRP A 41 -5.25 7.86 -5.18
N SER A 42 -6.06 7.35 -6.10
CA SER A 42 -7.52 7.42 -6.03
C SER A 42 -8.13 6.06 -6.37
N VAL A 43 -9.39 5.88 -6.01
CA VAL A 43 -10.18 4.69 -6.33
C VAL A 43 -11.44 5.10 -7.07
N ASP A 44 -11.62 4.54 -8.25
CA ASP A 44 -12.89 4.58 -8.97
C ASP A 44 -13.78 3.47 -8.41
N VAL A 45 -14.71 3.86 -7.53
CA VAL A 45 -15.71 2.96 -6.96
C VAL A 45 -16.85 2.83 -7.93
N ALA A 46 -17.23 1.61 -8.30
CA ALA A 46 -18.35 1.34 -9.20
C ALA A 46 -19.20 0.15 -8.74
N VAL A 47 -20.46 0.13 -9.20
CA VAL A 47 -21.32 -1.05 -9.15
C VAL A 47 -21.00 -1.93 -10.36
N ASP A 48 -20.66 -3.20 -10.12
CA ASP A 48 -20.29 -4.16 -11.16
C ASP A 48 -21.29 -5.34 -11.20
N ALA A 49 -22.09 -5.38 -12.27
CA ALA A 49 -23.09 -6.43 -12.47
C ALA A 49 -22.46 -7.81 -12.76
N GLY A 50 -21.25 -7.84 -13.34
CA GLY A 50 -20.50 -9.08 -13.56
C GLY A 50 -20.05 -9.69 -12.25
N TRP A 51 -19.49 -8.87 -11.35
CA TRP A 51 -19.16 -9.30 -9.99
C TRP A 51 -20.39 -9.78 -9.22
N TYR A 52 -21.52 -9.07 -9.35
CA TYR A 52 -22.78 -9.51 -8.74
C TYR A 52 -23.25 -10.87 -9.26
N ALA A 53 -23.13 -11.13 -10.56
CA ALA A 53 -23.49 -12.43 -11.11
C ALA A 53 -22.62 -13.57 -10.55
N LEU A 54 -21.36 -13.28 -10.20
CA LEU A 54 -20.43 -14.25 -9.63
C LEU A 54 -20.62 -14.46 -8.11
N LYS A 55 -20.67 -13.36 -7.32
CA LYS A 55 -20.62 -13.41 -5.85
C LYS A 55 -21.84 -12.81 -5.14
N GLY A 56 -22.74 -12.16 -5.87
CA GLY A 56 -23.92 -11.49 -5.35
C GLY A 56 -25.11 -12.40 -5.04
N ALA A 57 -25.04 -13.70 -5.33
CA ALA A 57 -26.16 -14.63 -5.16
C ALA A 57 -26.72 -14.73 -3.73
N LEU A 58 -25.91 -14.39 -2.72
CA LEU A 58 -26.29 -14.36 -1.30
C LEU A 58 -26.67 -12.96 -0.80
N ALA A 59 -26.69 -11.95 -1.67
CA ALA A 59 -27.12 -10.61 -1.31
C ALA A 59 -28.62 -10.59 -0.97
N ASP A 60 -28.99 -9.81 0.05
CA ASP A 60 -30.39 -9.59 0.46
C ASP A 60 -31.11 -8.53 -0.39
N GLN A 61 -30.40 -7.93 -1.34
CA GLN A 61 -30.87 -6.87 -2.22
C GLN A 61 -30.39 -7.09 -3.66
N PRO A 62 -31.18 -6.68 -4.67
CA PRO A 62 -30.78 -6.79 -6.07
C PRO A 62 -29.60 -5.86 -6.37
N CYS A 63 -28.84 -6.21 -7.43
CA CYS A 63 -27.82 -5.32 -7.97
C CYS A 63 -28.43 -3.96 -8.34
N PRO A 64 -27.89 -2.85 -7.83
CA PRO A 64 -28.29 -1.51 -8.23
C PRO A 64 -27.95 -1.22 -9.70
N ALA A 65 -28.44 -0.10 -10.21
CA ALA A 65 -27.99 0.42 -11.49
C ALA A 65 -26.49 0.77 -11.44
N GLU A 66 -25.82 0.58 -12.58
CA GLU A 66 -24.42 0.95 -12.73
C GLU A 66 -24.21 2.42 -12.37
N SER A 67 -23.23 2.66 -11.51
CA SER A 67 -22.83 3.98 -11.06
C SER A 67 -21.36 3.94 -10.73
N SER A 68 -20.68 5.09 -10.82
CA SER A 68 -19.30 5.22 -10.39
C SER A 68 -19.02 6.57 -9.73
N THR A 69 -18.04 6.57 -8.83
CA THR A 69 -17.54 7.76 -8.16
C THR A 69 -16.05 7.61 -7.91
N ASN A 70 -15.28 8.69 -8.09
CA ASN A 70 -13.86 8.70 -7.82
C ASN A 70 -13.61 9.26 -6.41
N ILE A 71 -12.78 8.57 -5.63
CA ILE A 71 -12.43 8.96 -4.27
C ILE A 71 -10.90 9.03 -4.16
N VAL A 72 -10.38 10.18 -3.75
CA VAL A 72 -8.95 10.38 -3.49
C VAL A 72 -8.58 9.79 -2.13
N ILE A 73 -7.42 9.13 -2.05
CA ILE A 73 -6.84 8.66 -0.79
C ILE A 73 -5.92 9.77 -0.27
N ASP A 74 -6.41 10.55 0.70
CA ASP A 74 -5.77 11.78 1.20
C ASP A 74 -4.90 11.56 2.46
N GLY A 75 -4.52 10.33 2.75
CA GLY A 75 -3.68 9.98 3.90
C GLY A 75 -2.95 8.65 3.73
N GLN A 76 -2.21 8.26 4.78
CA GLN A 76 -1.43 7.01 4.77
C GLN A 76 -2.31 5.76 4.81
N THR A 77 -3.55 5.88 5.28
CA THR A 77 -4.50 4.76 5.34
C THR A 77 -5.90 5.20 4.97
N ALA A 78 -6.62 4.38 4.21
CA ALA A 78 -8.04 4.54 3.94
C ALA A 78 -8.80 3.23 4.27
N LEU A 79 -9.77 3.34 5.17
CA LEU A 79 -10.69 2.27 5.49
C LEU A 79 -11.75 2.16 4.38
N VAL A 80 -11.92 0.94 3.89
CA VAL A 80 -12.99 0.55 2.97
C VAL A 80 -14.04 -0.22 3.75
N GLY A 81 -15.30 0.19 3.66
CA GLY A 81 -16.37 -0.50 4.36
C GLY A 81 -17.67 0.27 4.45
N ARG A 82 -18.54 -0.17 5.35
CA ARG A 82 -19.79 0.52 5.70
C ARG A 82 -19.66 1.40 6.94
N THR A 83 -20.27 2.58 6.85
CA THR A 83 -20.44 3.56 7.90
C THR A 83 -21.25 2.98 9.07
N SER A 84 -20.80 3.22 10.30
CA SER A 84 -21.53 2.83 11.51
C SER A 84 -21.28 3.86 12.61
N PRO A 85 -22.10 4.93 12.69
CA PRO A 85 -21.87 6.03 13.63
C PRO A 85 -21.94 5.58 15.09
N GLY A 86 -22.86 4.66 15.43
CA GLY A 86 -22.96 4.09 16.78
C GLY A 86 -21.77 3.22 17.21
N ARG A 87 -20.83 2.94 16.30
CA ARG A 87 -19.58 2.21 16.58
C ARG A 87 -18.34 3.02 16.23
N ASP A 88 -18.51 4.30 15.91
CA ASP A 88 -17.45 5.22 15.49
C ASP A 88 -16.65 4.69 14.28
N ILE A 89 -17.36 4.14 13.29
CA ILE A 89 -16.77 3.65 12.04
C ILE A 89 -17.17 4.59 10.92
N LEU A 90 -16.20 5.38 10.45
CA LEU A 90 -16.34 6.33 9.34
C LEU A 90 -15.27 6.00 8.28
N PRO A 91 -15.58 5.13 7.30
CA PRO A 91 -14.64 4.76 6.26
C PRO A 91 -14.38 5.93 5.30
N GLN A 92 -13.13 6.07 4.86
CA GLN A 92 -12.76 7.03 3.81
C GLN A 92 -13.35 6.63 2.45
N VAL A 93 -13.51 5.32 2.22
CA VAL A 93 -14.18 4.75 1.05
C VAL A 93 -15.49 4.10 1.52
N PRO A 94 -16.58 4.89 1.66
CA PRO A 94 -17.86 4.38 2.12
C PRO A 94 -18.58 3.58 1.03
N LEU A 95 -19.00 2.36 1.37
CA LEU A 95 -19.74 1.44 0.50
C LEU A 95 -21.09 1.08 1.14
N ASP A 96 -21.79 2.08 1.67
CA ASP A 96 -23.01 1.91 2.47
C ASP A 96 -24.16 1.23 1.74
N ALA A 97 -24.20 1.39 0.42
CA ALA A 97 -25.21 0.80 -0.43
C ALA A 97 -25.06 -0.72 -0.59
N ASP A 98 -23.88 -1.31 -0.37
CA ASP A 98 -23.62 -2.75 -0.54
C ASP A 98 -23.66 -3.46 0.82
N THR A 99 -24.78 -4.14 1.12
CA THR A 99 -24.98 -4.86 2.38
C THR A 99 -23.99 -6.02 2.59
N GLY A 100 -23.42 -6.55 1.51
CA GLY A 100 -22.38 -7.57 1.52
C GLY A 100 -21.02 -7.05 2.00
N VAL A 101 -20.84 -5.73 2.08
CA VAL A 101 -19.61 -5.13 2.59
C VAL A 101 -19.62 -5.12 4.13
N SER A 102 -18.58 -5.63 4.78
CA SER A 102 -18.39 -5.47 6.23
C SER A 102 -18.12 -4.00 6.60
N ARG A 103 -18.47 -3.59 7.83
CA ARG A 103 -18.21 -2.22 8.32
C ARG A 103 -16.73 -1.81 8.24
N ARG A 104 -15.85 -2.75 8.62
CA ARG A 104 -14.40 -2.67 8.39
C ARG A 104 -14.06 -3.83 7.47
N HIS A 105 -14.05 -3.59 6.15
CA HIS A 105 -13.91 -4.66 5.17
C HIS A 105 -12.46 -4.86 4.80
N ALA A 106 -11.83 -3.80 4.31
CA ALA A 106 -10.44 -3.78 3.92
C ALA A 106 -9.82 -2.44 4.32
N GLN A 107 -8.49 -2.40 4.34
CA GLN A 107 -7.73 -1.18 4.53
C GLN A 107 -6.76 -1.02 3.37
N LEU A 108 -6.79 0.15 2.76
CA LEU A 108 -5.77 0.62 1.83
C LEU A 108 -4.69 1.34 2.63
N VAL A 109 -3.43 1.07 2.30
CA VAL A 109 -2.25 1.66 2.94
C VAL A 109 -1.36 2.24 1.84
N VAL A 110 -1.04 3.52 1.98
CA VAL A 110 -0.12 4.24 1.09
C VAL A 110 1.21 4.38 1.80
N ASP A 111 2.28 3.89 1.18
CA ASP A 111 3.66 4.05 1.64
C ASP A 111 4.53 4.59 0.50
N GLY A 112 4.80 5.90 0.55
CA GLY A 112 5.43 6.61 -0.56
C GLY A 112 4.57 6.53 -1.83
N ASP A 113 5.09 5.84 -2.84
CA ASP A 113 4.39 5.63 -4.12
C ASP A 113 3.69 4.28 -4.24
N ARG A 114 3.75 3.44 -3.19
CA ARG A 114 3.14 2.11 -3.16
C ARG A 114 1.76 2.15 -2.52
N LEU A 115 0.84 1.37 -3.07
CA LEU A 115 -0.48 1.11 -2.51
C LEU A 115 -0.59 -0.36 -2.16
N THR A 116 -1.12 -0.66 -0.98
CA THR A 116 -1.36 -2.02 -0.51
C THR A 116 -2.77 -2.14 0.03
N VAL A 117 -3.42 -3.28 -0.19
CA VAL A 117 -4.71 -3.62 0.43
C VAL A 117 -4.54 -4.75 1.44
N VAL A 118 -5.27 -4.65 2.55
CA VAL A 118 -5.35 -5.67 3.60
C VAL A 118 -6.81 -5.97 3.86
N ASP A 119 -7.23 -7.23 3.71
CA ASP A 119 -8.55 -7.67 4.17
C ASP A 119 -8.59 -7.70 5.71
N LEU A 120 -9.60 -7.07 6.30
CA LEU A 120 -9.76 -6.93 7.75
C LEU A 120 -10.63 -8.03 8.37
N SER A 121 -10.50 -9.27 7.88
CA SER A 121 -11.37 -10.40 8.23
C SER A 121 -12.82 -10.14 7.84
N SER A 122 -13.02 -9.72 6.59
CA SER A 122 -14.35 -9.46 6.05
C SER A 122 -15.17 -10.75 5.91
N THR A 123 -16.50 -10.61 5.80
CA THR A 123 -17.40 -11.77 5.70
C THR A 123 -17.41 -12.39 4.30
N ASN A 124 -17.38 -11.56 3.25
CA ASN A 124 -17.47 -12.02 1.86
C ASN A 124 -16.10 -12.13 1.17
N GLY A 125 -15.03 -11.71 1.86
CA GLY A 125 -13.67 -11.66 1.32
C GLY A 125 -13.40 -10.43 0.47
N THR A 126 -12.11 -10.13 0.33
CA THR A 126 -11.57 -9.13 -0.60
C THR A 126 -10.85 -9.85 -1.74
N TYR A 127 -11.03 -9.40 -2.97
CA TYR A 127 -10.43 -10.02 -4.16
C TYR A 127 -9.69 -8.96 -4.97
N VAL A 128 -8.57 -9.33 -5.58
CA VAL A 128 -7.77 -8.42 -6.42
C VAL A 128 -7.59 -9.05 -7.79
N VAL A 129 -7.88 -8.29 -8.83
CA VAL A 129 -7.78 -8.69 -10.23
C VAL A 129 -6.95 -7.65 -10.98
N ALA A 130 -6.00 -8.11 -11.78
CA ALA A 130 -5.17 -7.24 -12.62
C ALA A 130 -6.01 -6.64 -13.78
N PRO A 131 -5.63 -5.48 -14.34
CA PRO A 131 -6.42 -4.81 -15.39
C PRO A 131 -6.60 -5.61 -16.68
N ASP A 132 -5.75 -6.60 -16.94
CA ASP A 132 -5.80 -7.49 -18.10
C ASP A 132 -6.49 -8.84 -17.82
N GLU A 133 -7.03 -9.02 -16.61
CA GLU A 133 -7.73 -10.22 -16.18
C GLU A 133 -9.22 -9.93 -15.92
N GLU A 134 -10.06 -10.94 -16.10
CA GLU A 134 -11.48 -10.88 -15.77
C GLU A 134 -11.75 -11.64 -14.46
N PRO A 135 -12.56 -11.12 -13.52
CA PRO A 135 -12.95 -11.88 -12.34
C PRO A 135 -13.68 -13.17 -12.74
N ALA A 136 -13.36 -14.26 -12.06
CA ALA A 136 -14.03 -15.54 -12.21
C ALA A 136 -14.51 -16.04 -10.85
N ASP A 137 -15.44 -16.99 -10.85
CA ASP A 137 -15.93 -17.58 -9.60
C ASP A 137 -14.81 -18.27 -8.80
N ALA A 138 -13.78 -18.78 -9.51
CA ALA A 138 -12.58 -19.38 -8.93
C ALA A 138 -11.52 -18.37 -8.47
N THR A 139 -11.72 -17.05 -8.68
CA THR A 139 -10.78 -16.03 -8.23
C THR A 139 -10.59 -16.14 -6.71
N PRO A 140 -9.36 -16.36 -6.22
CA PRO A 140 -9.12 -16.53 -4.79
C PRO A 140 -9.27 -15.20 -4.05
N SER A 141 -9.89 -15.23 -2.88
CA SER A 141 -9.87 -14.09 -1.97
C SER A 141 -8.49 -13.93 -1.34
N LEU A 142 -8.15 -12.71 -0.93
CA LEU A 142 -6.97 -12.44 -0.13
C LEU A 142 -7.04 -13.19 1.20
N VAL A 143 -5.86 -13.54 1.72
CA VAL A 143 -5.74 -14.03 3.10
C VAL A 143 -5.89 -12.83 4.04
N ALA A 144 -6.86 -12.90 4.95
CA ALA A 144 -7.12 -11.83 5.92
C ALA A 144 -5.85 -11.47 6.71
N GLY A 145 -5.61 -10.17 6.87
CA GLY A 145 -4.45 -9.62 7.58
C GLY A 145 -3.11 -9.71 6.82
N VAL A 146 -3.05 -10.35 5.65
CA VAL A 146 -1.84 -10.40 4.81
C VAL A 146 -1.91 -9.25 3.78
N PRO A 147 -0.94 -8.31 3.80
CA PRO A 147 -0.94 -7.22 2.83
C PRO A 147 -0.69 -7.70 1.41
N ARG A 148 -1.46 -7.16 0.45
CA ARG A 148 -1.32 -7.39 -0.99
C ARG A 148 -1.04 -6.06 -1.69
N GLU A 149 0.10 -5.96 -2.35
CA GLU A 149 0.46 -4.79 -3.15
C GLU A 149 -0.49 -4.63 -4.35
N LEU A 150 -0.84 -3.38 -4.66
CA LEU A 150 -1.68 -2.97 -5.77
C LEU A 150 -0.89 -2.04 -6.71
N HIS A 151 -1.12 -2.21 -8.01
CA HIS A 151 -0.57 -1.40 -9.08
C HIS A 151 -1.67 -0.56 -9.73
N ASP A 152 -1.28 0.49 -10.47
CA ASP A 152 -2.24 1.28 -11.24
C ASP A 152 -3.10 0.40 -12.16
N GLY A 153 -4.42 0.59 -12.10
CA GLY A 153 -5.39 -0.21 -12.86
C GLY A 153 -5.84 -1.50 -12.17
N ASP A 154 -5.18 -1.96 -11.10
CA ASP A 154 -5.66 -3.11 -10.33
C ASP A 154 -7.06 -2.84 -9.79
N THR A 155 -7.87 -3.88 -9.75
CA THR A 155 -9.25 -3.80 -9.31
C THR A 155 -9.47 -4.64 -8.07
N VAL A 156 -9.97 -3.99 -7.02
CA VAL A 156 -10.36 -4.64 -5.77
C VAL A 156 -11.87 -4.85 -5.76
N TYR A 157 -12.31 -6.10 -5.61
CA TYR A 157 -13.71 -6.44 -5.45
C TYR A 157 -14.01 -6.77 -3.98
N VAL A 158 -15.13 -6.23 -3.49
CA VAL A 158 -15.63 -6.46 -2.13
C VAL A 158 -17.15 -6.53 -2.15
N GLY A 159 -17.72 -7.22 -1.16
CA GLY A 159 -19.18 -7.28 -1.01
C GLY A 159 -19.87 -7.97 -2.19
N ALA A 160 -21.11 -7.57 -2.46
CA ALA A 160 -21.95 -8.20 -3.46
C ALA A 160 -21.75 -7.62 -4.87
N TRP A 161 -21.37 -6.36 -5.02
CA TRP A 161 -21.24 -5.69 -6.32
C TRP A 161 -20.19 -4.58 -6.38
N SER A 162 -19.52 -4.29 -5.26
CA SER A 162 -18.62 -3.14 -5.19
C SER A 162 -17.27 -3.45 -5.83
N ARG A 163 -16.91 -2.64 -6.84
CA ARG A 163 -15.63 -2.67 -7.53
C ARG A 163 -14.86 -1.38 -7.26
N LEU A 164 -13.57 -1.49 -6.94
CA LEU A 164 -12.69 -0.35 -6.70
C LEU A 164 -11.48 -0.48 -7.63
N THR A 165 -11.46 0.29 -8.72
CA THR A 165 -10.29 0.34 -9.61
C THR A 165 -9.32 1.39 -9.09
N VAL A 166 -8.09 1.00 -8.77
CA VAL A 166 -7.10 1.92 -8.23
C VAL A 166 -6.44 2.71 -9.36
N ARG A 167 -6.19 4.00 -9.10
CA ARG A 167 -5.57 4.92 -10.04
C ARG A 167 -4.41 5.64 -9.40
N ARG A 168 -3.27 5.63 -10.08
CA ARG A 168 -2.07 6.36 -9.72
C ARG A 168 -1.97 7.61 -10.58
N SER A 169 -2.00 8.78 -9.95
CA SER A 169 -1.76 10.07 -10.61
C SER A 169 -0.52 10.75 -10.04
N PRO A 170 0.27 11.47 -10.85
CA PRO A 170 1.21 12.44 -10.30
C PRO A 170 0.41 13.48 -9.50
N ALA A 171 0.89 13.87 -8.33
CA ALA A 171 0.25 14.92 -7.53
C ALA A 171 0.20 16.18 -8.38
N GLY A 172 -1.00 16.77 -8.44
CA GLY A 172 -1.21 18.04 -9.12
C GLY A 172 -0.32 19.11 -8.47
N HIS A 173 0.48 19.78 -9.30
CA HIS A 173 1.16 21.03 -8.95
C HIS A 173 0.15 22.17 -8.71
#